data_AF-A0A6N8BCA6-F1
#
_entry.id   AF-A0A6N8BCA6-F1
#
_cell.length_a   1.000
_cell.length_b   1.000
_cell.length_c   1.000
_cell.angle_alpha   90.00
_cell.angle_beta   90.00
_cell.angle_gamma   90.00
#
_symmetry.space_group_name_H-M   'P 1'
#
loop_
_entity.id
_entity.type
_entity.pdbx_description
1 polymer ?
#
loop_
_entity_poly.entity_id
_entity_poly.type
_entity_poly.pdbx_seq_one_letter_code
_entity_poly.pdbx_strand_id
1 'polypeptide(L)' 'MERGNLEKELATLQEELDDVKEEMHFMLEKTNIHVPGSAKKQFEEQIRVLEEKIQKIEEQLKED' A
#
# COMPACT_ATOMS: atom_id res chain seq x y z
N MET A 1 0.10 13.72 -16.86
CA MET A 1 0.56 12.39 -17.31
C MET A 1 -0.47 11.87 -18.29
N GLU A 2 -0.11 11.04 -19.26
CA GLU A 2 -1.15 10.37 -20.05
C GLU A 2 -1.94 9.43 -19.13
N ARG A 3 -3.27 9.41 -19.24
CA ARG A 3 -4.18 8.58 -18.44
C ARG A 3 -3.71 7.13 -18.30
N GLY A 4 -3.19 6.54 -19.38
CA GLY A 4 -2.68 5.17 -19.36
C GLY A 4 -1.43 4.96 -18.49
N ASN A 5 -0.64 6.00 -18.21
CA ASN A 5 0.46 5.93 -17.25
C ASN A 5 -0.05 5.99 -15.81
N LEU A 6 -1.06 6.81 -15.53
CA LEU A 6 -1.71 6.88 -14.22
C LEU A 6 -2.41 5.56 -13.87
N GLU A 7 -3.10 4.93 -14.83
CA GLU A 7 -3.74 3.62 -14.63
C GLU A 7 -2.71 2.51 -14.33
N LYS A 8 -1.55 2.54 -14.99
CA LYS A 8 -0.45 1.61 -14.70
C LYS A 8 0.15 1.84 -13.32
N GLU A 9 0.42 3.10 -12.98
CA GLU A 9 0.96 3.46 -11.67
C GLU A 9 -0.02 3.09 -10.56
N LEU A 10 -1.32 3.32 -10.77
CA LEU A 10 -2.38 2.90 -9.86
C LEU A 10 -2.35 1.38 -9.63
N ALA A 11 -2.28 0.59 -10.71
CA ALA A 11 -2.23 -0.87 -10.62
C ALA A 11 -0.99 -1.34 -9.85
N THR A 12 0.19 -0.75 -10.11
CA THR A 12 1.43 -1.06 -9.38
C THR A 12 1.30 -0.72 -7.90
N LEU A 13 0.77 0.45 -7.55
CA LEU A 13 0.60 0.82 -6.14
C LEU A 13 -0.41 -0.06 -5.41
N GLN A 14 -1.46 -0.52 -6.10
CA GLN A 14 -2.43 -1.47 -5.54
C GLN A 14 -1.79 -2.84 -5.28
N GLU A 15 -0.97 -3.34 -6.21
CA GLU A 15 -0.21 -4.58 -6.01
C GLU A 15 0.78 -4.44 -4.84
N GLU A 16 1.53 -3.34 -4.77
CA GLU A 16 2.43 -3.06 -3.64
C GLU A 16 1.68 -2.98 -2.30
N LEU A 17 0.48 -2.39 -2.29
CA LEU A 17 -0.35 -2.29 -1.09
C LEU A 17 -0.80 -3.67 -0.60
N ASP A 18 -1.22 -4.53 -1.52
CA ASP A 18 -1.64 -5.89 -1.21
C ASP A 18 -0.47 -6.74 -0.68
N ASP A 19 0.71 -6.63 -1.30
CA ASP A 19 1.94 -7.29 -0.86
C ASP A 19 2.31 -6.90 0.58
N VAL A 20 2.29 -5.59 0.90
CA VAL A 20 2.60 -5.07 2.24
C VAL A 20 1.56 -5.56 3.27
N LYS A 21 0.27 -5.62 2.89
CA LYS A 21 -0.80 -6.14 3.75
C LYS A 21 -0.63 -7.63 4.01
N GLU A 22 -0.26 -8.41 3.00
CA GLU A 22 0.00 -9.85 3.14
C GLU A 22 1.23 -10.11 4.02
N GLU A 23 2.32 -9.37 3.82
CA GLU A 23 3.53 -9.46 4.64
C GLU A 23 3.23 -9.13 6.10
N MET A 24 2.50 -8.03 6.35
CA MET A 24 2.08 -7.64 7.69
C MET A 24 1.23 -8.75 8.34
N HIS A 25 0.25 -9.30 7.63
CA HIS A 25 -0.58 -10.39 8.12
C HIS A 25 0.24 -11.65 8.41
N PHE A 26 1.15 -12.04 7.52
CA PHE A 26 2.02 -13.19 7.73
C PHE A 26 2.89 -13.03 8.97
N MET A 27 3.52 -11.86 9.13
CA MET A 27 4.38 -11.60 10.29
C MET A 27 3.61 -11.46 11.59
N LEU A 28 2.48 -10.75 11.60
CA LEU A 28 1.72 -10.51 12.84
C LEU A 28 0.88 -11.70 13.28
N GLU A 29 0.31 -12.48 12.34
CA GLU A 29 -0.62 -13.56 12.67
C GLU A 29 -0.02 -14.96 12.58
N LYS A 30 0.84 -15.22 11.57
CA LYS A 30 1.30 -16.59 11.30
C LYS A 30 2.64 -16.91 11.93
N THR A 31 3.55 -15.95 11.98
CA THR A 31 4.80 -16.18 12.68
C THR A 31 4.53 -16.01 14.17
N ASN A 32 4.70 -17.07 14.95
CA ASN A 32 4.59 -17.07 16.42
C ASN A 32 5.74 -16.25 17.08
N ILE A 33 6.23 -15.24 16.35
CA ILE A 33 7.34 -14.34 16.66
C ILE A 33 6.72 -13.11 17.30
N HIS A 34 7.26 -12.70 18.44
CA HIS A 34 6.88 -11.44 19.04
C HIS A 34 7.39 -10.29 18.15
N VAL A 35 6.52 -9.78 17.29
CA VAL A 35 6.83 -8.64 16.43
C VAL A 35 6.83 -7.37 17.30
N PRO A 36 7.94 -6.61 17.35
CA PRO A 36 7.98 -5.37 18.10
C PRO A 36 6.88 -4.42 17.63
N GLY A 37 6.23 -3.69 18.55
CA GLY A 37 5.20 -2.71 18.19
C GLY A 37 5.69 -1.62 17.21
N SER A 38 7.00 -1.39 17.12
CA SER A 38 7.62 -0.52 16.11
C SER A 38 7.51 -1.06 14.68
N ALA A 39 7.58 -2.39 14.48
CA ALA A 39 7.43 -2.99 13.16
C ALA A 39 5.98 -2.92 12.69
N LYS A 40 5.00 -3.14 13.59
CA LYS A 40 3.58 -2.90 13.28
C LYS A 40 3.34 -1.46 12.81
N LYS A 41 3.91 -0.47 13.53
CA LYS A 41 3.80 0.94 13.14
C LYS A 41 4.45 1.24 11.78
N GLN A 42 5.55 0.56 11.44
CA GLN A 42 6.18 0.72 10.13
C GLN A 42 5.29 0.19 9.01
N PHE A 43 4.59 -0.93 9.22
CA PHE A 43 3.60 -1.43 8.27
C PHE A 43 2.41 -0.48 8.13
N GLU A 44 1.86 -0.02 9.25
CA GLU A 44 0.75 0.95 9.26
C GLU A 44 1.12 2.23 8.50
N GLU A 45 2.33 2.76 8.69
CA GLU A 45 2.80 3.95 7.97
C GLU A 45 3.01 3.69 6.48
N GLN A 46 3.59 2.55 6.10
CA GLN A 46 3.77 2.17 4.70
C GLN A 46 2.43 2.01 3.97
N ILE A 47 1.48 1.30 4.59
CA ILE A 47 0.11 1.15 4.08
C ILE A 47 -0.53 2.52 3.88
N ARG A 48 -0.42 3.39 4.89
CA ARG A 48 -1.00 4.74 4.80
C ARG A 48 -0.41 5.55 3.66
N VAL A 49 0.92 5.53 3.48
CA VAL A 49 1.58 6.26 2.38
C VAL A 49 1.14 5.73 1.01
N LEU A 50 0.99 4.41 0.86
CA LEU A 50 0.49 3.79 -0.37
C LEU A 50 -0.96 4.18 -0.64
N GLU A 51 -1.83 4.15 0.37
CA GLU A 51 -3.23 4.56 0.28
C GLU A 51 -3.37 6.05 -0.10
N GLU A 52 -2.56 6.94 0.49
CA GLU A 52 -2.53 8.36 0.14
C GLU A 52 -2.08 8.59 -1.32
N LYS A 53 -1.10 7.82 -1.81
CA LYS A 53 -0.65 7.87 -3.21
C LYS A 53 -1.73 7.38 -4.18
N ILE A 54 -2.36 6.24 -3.86
CA ILE A 54 -3.46 5.66 -4.63
C ILE A 54 -4.59 6.67 -4.75
N GLN A 55 -5.04 7.22 -3.62
CA GLN A 55 -6.11 8.21 -3.60
C GLN A 55 -5.80 9.40 -4.50
N LYS A 56 -4.57 9.93 -4.44
CA LYS A 56 -4.14 11.04 -5.27
C LYS A 56 -4.14 10.72 -6.77
N ILE A 57 -3.82 9.48 -7.15
CA ILE A 57 -3.87 9.05 -8.56
C ILE A 57 -5.32 8.84 -9.00
N GLU A 58 -6.16 8.25 -8.15
CA GLU A 58 -7.59 8.11 -8.42
C GLU A 58 -8.30 9.45 -8.58
N GLU A 59 -7.93 10.46 -7.78
CA GLU A 59 -8.42 11.84 -7.93
C GLU A 59 -8.01 12.42 -9.27
N GLN A 60 -6.73 12.29 -9.65
CA GLN A 60 -6.25 12.73 -10.97
C GLN A 60 -6.98 12.03 -12.13
N LEU A 61 -7.24 10.73 -12.01
CA LEU A 61 -7.98 9.95 -13.02
C LEU A 61 -9.48 10.30 -13.11
N LYS A 62 -10.05 10.92 -12.08
CA LYS A 62 -11.45 11.42 -12.08
C LYS A 62 -11.56 12.83 -12.64
N GLU A 63 -10.50 13.63 -12.54
CA GLU A 63 -10.45 15.01 -13.04
C GLU A 63 -10.03 15.11 -14.53
N ASP A 64 -9.46 14.04 -15.11
CA ASP A 64 -9.12 13.88 -16.55
C ASP A 64 -10.25 13.21 -17.38
#